data_AF-A0A2D8HTW1-F1
#
_entry.id   AF-A0A2D8HTW1-F1
#
_cell.length_a   1.000
_cell.length_b   1.000
_cell.length_c   1.000
_cell.angle_alpha   90.00
_cell.angle_beta   90.00
_cell.angle_gamma   90.00
#
_symmetry.space_group_name_H-M   'P 1'
#
loop_
_entity.id
_entity.type
_entity.pdbx_description
1 polymer ?
#
loop_
_entity_poly.entity_id
_entity_poly.type
_entity_poly.pdbx_seq_one_letter_code
_entity_poly.pdbx_strand_id
1 'polypeptide(L)'
;MICCPCEPQEAKRERLYATATTIRQVADKVRNGQPLYESTRNASRRVQPATQRFRREWFAAIDTFNQAQASAARLSGEARRRRLQGAAANLAEQWRAVIRRGFESAFRLGYSSRGRAGSRLTTMQINSIDSGFEAFVQNQARFATQFAQQYASGALKAPGRMGVGPRSNLYAQALKGAYNAGAVAGGPEGERIQWKLGACDHCPDCPLLAASGPYTRNTLPTYPGAGQTKCATNCCCHLVFIGGRTGERLAPAGAVDNFVEPTFPPV
;
A
#
# COMPACT_ATOMS: atom_id res chain seq x y z
N MET A 1 26.37 -34.97 -0.16
CA MET A 1 25.51 -35.06 -1.37
C MET A 1 24.07 -34.90 -0.89
N ILE A 2 23.47 -33.71 -1.02
CA ILE A 2 22.12 -33.42 -0.50
C ILE A 2 21.16 -33.58 -1.67
N CYS A 3 20.28 -34.59 -1.61
CA CYS A 3 19.24 -34.81 -2.61
C CYS A 3 18.23 -33.64 -2.57
N CYS A 4 18.06 -32.93 -3.68
CA CYS A 4 16.96 -31.98 -3.81
C CYS A 4 15.62 -32.73 -3.69
N PRO A 5 14.65 -32.23 -2.90
CA PRO A 5 13.32 -32.83 -2.84
C PRO A 5 12.63 -32.66 -4.18
N CYS A 6 12.28 -33.77 -4.85
CA CYS A 6 11.43 -33.77 -6.02
C CYS A 6 10.03 -33.30 -5.63
N GLU A 7 9.55 -32.22 -6.24
CA GLU A 7 8.16 -31.80 -6.10
C GLU A 7 7.25 -32.94 -6.60
N PRO A 8 6.22 -33.36 -5.84
CA PRO A 8 5.30 -34.40 -6.27
C PRO A 8 4.63 -33.99 -7.60
N GLN A 9 4.66 -34.87 -8.60
CA GLN A 9 4.06 -34.63 -9.92
C GLN A 9 2.58 -34.24 -9.85
N GLU A 10 1.88 -34.69 -8.81
CA GLU A 10 0.48 -34.40 -8.53
C GLU A 10 0.24 -32.91 -8.21
N ALA A 11 1.08 -32.31 -7.36
CA ALA A 11 1.02 -30.87 -7.04
C ALA A 11 1.24 -29.99 -8.27
N LYS A 12 2.10 -30.43 -9.21
CA LYS A 12 2.32 -29.74 -10.49
C LYS A 12 1.08 -29.81 -11.38
N ARG A 13 0.41 -30.97 -11.46
CA ARG A 13 -0.83 -31.15 -12.24
C ARG A 13 -1.97 -30.28 -11.69
N GLU A 14 -2.17 -30.26 -10.38
CA GLU A 14 -3.22 -29.43 -9.75
C GLU A 14 -3.04 -27.93 -10.05
N ARG A 15 -1.81 -27.41 -9.99
CA ARG A 15 -1.51 -26.01 -10.35
C ARG A 15 -1.84 -25.70 -11.80
N LEU A 16 -1.53 -26.61 -12.73
CA LEU A 16 -1.84 -26.44 -14.15
C LEU A 16 -3.34 -26.44 -14.40
N TYR A 17 -4.10 -27.34 -13.78
CA TYR A 17 -5.57 -27.39 -13.89
C TYR A 17 -6.24 -26.14 -13.31
N ALA A 18 -5.82 -25.67 -12.13
CA ALA A 18 -6.36 -24.45 -11.54
C ALA A 18 -6.10 -23.21 -12.41
N THR A 19 -4.93 -23.16 -13.07
CA THR A 19 -4.57 -22.08 -13.99
C THR A 19 -5.44 -22.11 -15.25
N ALA A 20 -5.62 -23.28 -15.87
CA ALA A 20 -6.44 -23.44 -17.08
C ALA A 20 -7.91 -23.07 -16.86
N THR A 21 -8.50 -23.49 -15.72
CA THR A 21 -9.89 -23.14 -15.36
C THR A 21 -10.08 -21.63 -15.22
N THR A 22 -9.11 -20.94 -14.61
CA THR A 22 -9.16 -19.48 -14.44
C THR A 22 -9.11 -18.76 -15.79
N ILE A 23 -8.23 -19.21 -16.71
CA ILE A 23 -8.12 -18.61 -18.05
C ILE A 23 -9.43 -18.77 -18.84
N ARG A 24 -10.04 -19.96 -18.81
CA ARG A 24 -11.31 -20.21 -19.51
C ARG A 24 -12.44 -19.34 -18.97
N GLN A 25 -12.58 -19.22 -17.65
CA GLN A 25 -13.61 -18.35 -17.03
C GLN A 25 -13.45 -16.87 -17.40
N VAL A 26 -12.21 -16.37 -17.49
CA VAL A 26 -11.96 -14.99 -17.93
C VAL A 26 -12.31 -14.82 -19.41
N ALA A 27 -11.89 -15.78 -20.26
CA ALA A 27 -12.19 -15.75 -21.69
C ALA A 27 -13.71 -15.80 -21.97
N ASP A 28 -14.48 -16.59 -21.22
CA ASP A 28 -15.93 -16.68 -21.36
C ASP A 28 -16.63 -15.39 -20.91
N LYS A 29 -16.17 -14.75 -19.83
CA LYS A 29 -16.69 -13.44 -19.41
C LYS A 29 -16.45 -12.37 -20.47
N VAL A 30 -15.24 -12.33 -21.05
CA VAL A 30 -14.91 -11.42 -22.15
C VAL A 30 -15.79 -11.71 -23.38
N ARG A 31 -15.94 -12.98 -23.75
CA ARG A 31 -16.76 -13.41 -24.89
C ARG A 31 -18.23 -13.02 -24.74
N ASN A 32 -18.76 -13.09 -23.53
CA ASN A 32 -20.15 -12.77 -23.23
C ASN A 32 -20.39 -11.28 -22.95
N GLY A 33 -19.41 -10.41 -23.21
CA GLY A 33 -19.52 -8.97 -22.97
C GLY A 33 -19.71 -8.58 -21.51
N GLN A 34 -19.42 -9.48 -20.56
CA GLN A 34 -19.47 -9.15 -19.15
C GLN A 34 -18.25 -8.29 -18.80
N PRO A 35 -18.45 -7.11 -18.19
CA PRO A 35 -17.33 -6.30 -17.73
C PRO A 35 -16.50 -7.11 -16.74
N LEU A 36 -15.19 -7.19 -17.00
CA LEU A 36 -14.24 -7.77 -16.05
C LEU A 36 -14.11 -6.80 -14.88
N TYR A 37 -14.91 -7.04 -13.83
CA TYR A 37 -14.75 -6.36 -12.55
C TYR A 37 -13.54 -6.95 -11.84
N GLU A 38 -12.42 -6.25 -11.96
CA GLU A 38 -11.27 -6.50 -11.12
C GLU A 38 -11.37 -5.64 -9.85
N SER A 39 -10.88 -6.16 -8.74
CA SER A 39 -11.04 -5.48 -7.46
C SER A 39 -9.87 -5.73 -6.52
N THR A 40 -9.54 -4.72 -5.73
CA THR A 40 -8.56 -4.80 -4.66
C THR A 40 -9.13 -5.27 -3.33
N ARG A 41 -10.35 -5.83 -3.29
CA ARG A 41 -10.99 -6.37 -2.06
C ARG A 41 -10.08 -7.32 -1.28
N ASN A 42 -9.27 -8.12 -1.99
CA ASN A 42 -8.34 -9.08 -1.41
C ASN A 42 -6.92 -8.52 -1.20
N ALA A 43 -6.71 -7.20 -1.27
CA ALA A 43 -5.38 -6.58 -1.17
C ALA A 43 -4.61 -7.01 0.09
N SER A 44 -5.26 -7.04 1.26
CA SER A 44 -4.65 -7.48 2.52
C SER A 44 -4.05 -8.89 2.43
N ARG A 45 -4.76 -9.82 1.79
CA ARG A 45 -4.27 -11.19 1.55
C ARG A 45 -3.12 -11.20 0.55
N ARG A 46 -3.21 -10.42 -0.52
CA ARG A 46 -2.18 -10.32 -1.57
C ARG A 46 -0.86 -9.75 -1.03
N VAL A 47 -0.91 -8.79 -0.11
CA VAL A 47 0.29 -8.19 0.50
C VAL A 47 0.80 -8.94 1.74
N GLN A 48 0.18 -10.05 2.15
CA GLN A 48 0.56 -10.77 3.35
C GLN A 48 2.04 -11.23 3.36
N PRO A 49 2.61 -11.79 2.27
CA PRO A 49 4.03 -12.15 2.25
C PRO A 49 4.96 -10.94 2.41
N ALA A 50 4.64 -9.81 1.77
CA ALA A 50 5.39 -8.56 1.94
C ALA A 50 5.27 -8.02 3.37
N THR A 51 4.09 -8.14 3.98
CA THR A 51 3.82 -7.76 5.37
C THR A 51 4.62 -8.59 6.37
N GLN A 52 4.72 -9.91 6.17
CA GLN A 52 5.52 -10.79 7.02
C GLN A 52 7.02 -10.43 6.95
N ARG A 53 7.54 -10.20 5.75
CA ARG A 53 8.91 -9.73 5.54
C ARG A 53 9.16 -8.38 6.22
N PHE A 54 8.26 -7.42 6.00
CA PHE A 54 8.28 -6.10 6.62
C PHE A 54 8.39 -6.24 8.15
N ARG A 55 7.50 -7.02 8.78
CA ARG A 55 7.49 -7.18 10.24
C ARG A 55 8.79 -7.79 10.76
N ARG A 56 9.31 -8.84 10.11
CA ARG A 56 10.57 -9.46 10.51
C ARG A 56 11.73 -8.46 10.48
N GLU A 57 11.90 -7.73 9.38
CA GLU A 57 12.97 -6.74 9.25
C GLU A 57 12.77 -5.55 10.22
N TRP A 58 11.53 -5.13 10.43
CA TRP A 58 11.17 -4.05 11.35
C TRP A 58 11.55 -4.36 12.80
N PHE A 59 11.22 -5.57 13.28
CA PHE A 59 11.55 -6.00 14.64
C PHE A 59 13.03 -6.36 14.80
N ALA A 60 13.70 -6.89 13.77
CA ALA A 60 15.15 -7.08 13.80
C ALA A 60 15.92 -5.76 14.00
N ALA A 61 15.41 -4.65 13.44
CA ALA A 61 15.99 -3.32 13.68
C ALA A 61 15.82 -2.88 15.15
N ILE A 62 14.69 -3.21 15.78
CA ILE A 62 14.46 -2.97 17.23
C ILE A 62 15.46 -3.79 18.06
N ASP A 63 15.67 -5.06 17.74
CA ASP A 63 16.61 -5.91 18.46
C ASP A 63 18.04 -5.35 18.37
N THR A 64 18.44 -4.89 17.19
CA THR A 64 19.73 -4.23 16.96
C THR A 64 19.88 -2.98 17.85
N PHE A 65 18.83 -2.14 17.94
CA PHE A 65 18.85 -0.98 18.83
C PHE A 65 18.95 -1.38 20.30
N ASN A 66 18.18 -2.38 20.74
CA ASN A 66 18.18 -2.85 22.13
C ASN A 66 19.55 -3.39 22.54
N GLN A 67 20.23 -4.12 21.65
CA GLN A 67 21.61 -4.57 21.84
C GLN A 67 22.57 -3.37 21.98
N ALA A 68 22.43 -2.36 21.13
CA ALA A 68 23.23 -1.14 21.23
C ALA A 68 22.98 -0.41 22.56
N GLN A 69 21.74 -0.32 23.02
CA GLN A 69 21.37 0.26 24.32
C GLN A 69 21.98 -0.52 25.49
N ALA A 70 21.93 -1.86 25.46
CA ALA A 70 22.55 -2.72 26.47
C ALA A 70 24.08 -2.53 26.50
N SER A 71 24.73 -2.46 25.33
CA SER A 71 26.19 -2.18 25.26
C SER A 71 26.55 -0.80 25.81
N ALA A 72 25.68 0.19 25.63
CA ALA A 72 25.87 1.55 26.13
C ALA A 72 25.70 1.68 27.64
N ALA A 73 25.11 0.68 28.33
CA ALA A 73 24.92 0.71 29.78
C ALA A 73 26.25 0.74 30.55
N ARG A 74 27.34 0.27 29.94
CA ARG A 74 28.70 0.31 30.50
C ARG A 74 29.42 1.65 30.30
N LEU A 75 28.84 2.54 29.49
CA LEU A 75 29.40 3.86 29.20
C LEU A 75 28.76 4.90 30.13
N SER A 76 29.47 6.00 30.39
CA SER A 76 28.96 7.14 31.16
C SER A 76 29.00 8.42 30.34
N GLY A 77 28.28 9.44 30.82
CA GLY A 77 28.29 10.80 30.29
C GLY A 77 28.07 10.89 28.78
N GLU A 78 28.96 11.65 28.13
CA GLU A 78 28.88 11.96 26.71
C GLU A 78 29.11 10.75 25.79
N ALA A 79 29.91 9.77 26.22
CA ALA A 79 30.13 8.55 25.44
C ALA A 79 28.82 7.74 25.32
N ARG A 80 28.08 7.59 26.42
CA ARG A 80 26.77 6.92 26.42
C ARG A 80 25.77 7.68 25.55
N ARG A 81 25.71 9.00 25.67
CA ARG A 81 24.82 9.86 24.88
C ARG A 81 25.05 9.70 23.38
N ARG A 82 26.30 9.85 22.92
CA ARG A 82 26.68 9.67 21.51
C ARG A 82 26.33 8.28 21.00
N ARG A 83 26.59 7.23 21.80
CA ARG A 83 26.24 5.85 21.44
C ARG A 83 24.74 5.67 21.22
N LEU A 84 23.91 6.18 22.13
CA LEU A 84 22.44 6.07 22.03
C LEU A 84 21.88 6.91 20.88
N GLN A 85 22.41 8.12 20.65
CA GLN A 85 22.03 8.95 19.51
C GLN A 85 22.35 8.26 18.17
N GLY A 86 23.56 7.70 18.03
CA GLY A 86 23.94 6.93 16.85
C GLY A 86 23.06 5.70 16.64
N ALA A 87 22.74 4.97 17.72
CA ALA A 87 21.82 3.83 17.65
C ALA A 87 20.41 4.25 17.21
N ALA A 88 19.90 5.38 17.70
CA ALA A 88 18.59 5.90 17.33
C ALA A 88 18.53 6.35 15.86
N ALA A 89 19.59 7.00 15.37
CA ALA A 89 19.72 7.38 13.96
C ALA A 89 19.74 6.14 13.05
N ASN A 90 20.51 5.11 13.42
CA ASN A 90 20.56 3.84 12.72
C ASN A 90 19.20 3.12 12.70
N LEU A 91 18.46 3.11 13.83
CA LEU A 91 17.10 2.57 13.88
C LEU A 91 16.17 3.28 12.89
N ALA A 92 16.20 4.61 12.89
CA ALA A 92 15.40 5.41 11.96
C ALA A 92 15.75 5.13 10.49
N GLU A 93 17.03 4.99 10.16
CA GLU A 93 17.48 4.61 8.82
C GLU A 93 16.99 3.22 8.40
N GLN A 94 17.16 2.21 9.25
CA GLN A 94 16.68 0.86 8.99
C GLN A 94 15.18 0.83 8.75
N TRP A 95 14.38 1.50 9.59
CA TRP A 95 12.93 1.58 9.42
C TRP A 95 12.53 2.28 8.12
N ARG A 96 13.19 3.38 7.73
CA ARG A 96 12.95 4.02 6.43
C ARG A 96 13.22 3.07 5.27
N ALA A 97 14.31 2.31 5.34
CA ALA A 97 14.66 1.32 4.32
C ALA A 97 13.64 0.17 4.25
N VAL A 98 13.17 -0.33 5.40
CA VAL A 98 12.13 -1.38 5.49
C VAL A 98 10.81 -0.88 4.90
N ILE A 99 10.40 0.36 5.21
CA ILE A 99 9.22 1.00 4.61
C ILE A 99 9.33 1.04 3.10
N ARG A 100 10.43 1.60 2.56
CA ARG A 100 10.62 1.69 1.11
C ARG A 100 10.52 0.32 0.43
N ARG A 101 11.29 -0.67 0.91
CA ARG A 101 11.26 -2.03 0.32
C ARG A 101 9.88 -2.67 0.39
N GLY A 102 9.19 -2.55 1.53
CA GLY A 102 7.85 -3.10 1.72
C GLY A 102 6.82 -2.46 0.78
N PHE A 103 6.90 -1.14 0.62
CA PHE A 103 5.99 -0.38 -0.23
C PHE A 103 6.22 -0.66 -1.70
N GLU A 104 7.47 -0.64 -2.17
CA GLU A 104 7.77 -0.99 -3.56
C GLU A 104 7.37 -2.44 -3.87
N SER A 105 7.59 -3.38 -2.94
CA SER A 105 7.14 -4.76 -3.10
C SER A 105 5.61 -4.84 -3.24
N ALA A 106 4.87 -4.14 -2.38
CA ALA A 106 3.41 -4.08 -2.46
C ALA A 106 2.92 -3.41 -3.74
N PHE A 107 3.55 -2.32 -4.18
CA PHE A 107 3.26 -1.65 -5.45
C PHE A 107 3.43 -2.61 -6.63
N ARG A 108 4.57 -3.31 -6.72
CA ARG A 108 4.83 -4.30 -7.79
C ARG A 108 3.77 -5.40 -7.81
N LEU A 109 3.31 -5.86 -6.65
CA LEU A 109 2.21 -6.84 -6.54
C LEU A 109 0.89 -6.26 -7.05
N GLY A 110 0.57 -5.02 -6.69
CA GLY A 110 -0.61 -4.30 -7.18
C GLY A 110 -0.59 -4.15 -8.69
N TYR A 111 0.53 -3.65 -9.23
CA TYR A 111 0.75 -3.47 -10.66
C TYR A 111 0.64 -4.77 -11.44
N SER A 112 1.24 -5.85 -10.91
CA SER A 112 1.16 -7.17 -11.53
C SER A 112 -0.23 -7.79 -11.45
N SER A 113 -1.04 -7.42 -10.46
CA SER A 113 -2.42 -7.93 -10.36
C SER A 113 -3.32 -7.47 -11.51
N ARG A 114 -2.86 -6.49 -12.30
CA ARG A 114 -3.52 -5.95 -13.50
C ARG A 114 -3.00 -6.56 -14.80
N GLY A 115 -2.33 -7.71 -14.73
CA GLY A 115 -1.77 -8.40 -15.89
C GLY A 115 -0.50 -7.77 -16.49
N ARG A 116 0.09 -6.77 -15.82
CA ARG A 116 1.35 -6.14 -16.25
C ARG A 116 2.57 -6.83 -15.61
N ALA A 117 3.73 -6.78 -16.26
CA ALA A 117 4.97 -7.36 -15.72
C ALA A 117 5.61 -6.47 -14.63
N GLY A 118 5.03 -6.45 -13.43
CA GLY A 118 5.47 -5.56 -12.34
C GLY A 118 6.71 -6.00 -11.56
N SER A 119 7.11 -7.28 -11.62
CA SER A 119 8.22 -7.81 -10.82
C SER A 119 9.58 -7.17 -11.12
N ARG A 120 9.74 -6.56 -12.30
CA ARG A 120 10.99 -5.96 -12.78
C ARG A 120 11.03 -4.43 -12.62
N LEU A 121 9.99 -3.80 -12.07
CA LEU A 121 9.97 -2.35 -11.94
C LEU A 121 11.04 -1.88 -10.95
N THR A 122 11.93 -1.02 -11.40
CA THR A 122 12.89 -0.31 -10.55
C THR A 122 12.19 0.79 -9.75
N THR A 123 12.83 1.31 -8.69
CA THR A 123 12.31 2.46 -7.94
C THR A 123 12.06 3.66 -8.85
N MET A 124 12.97 3.93 -9.79
CA MET A 124 12.83 5.02 -10.75
C MET A 124 11.60 4.84 -11.64
N GLN A 125 11.36 3.61 -12.14
CA GLN A 125 10.18 3.30 -12.93
C GLN A 125 8.89 3.45 -12.13
N ILE A 126 8.85 2.99 -10.87
CA ILE A 126 7.69 3.18 -9.99
C ILE A 126 7.37 4.67 -9.86
N ASN A 127 8.38 5.49 -9.55
CA ASN A 127 8.19 6.94 -9.36
C ASN A 127 7.81 7.67 -10.67
N SER A 128 8.22 7.16 -11.84
CA SER A 128 7.76 7.70 -13.13
C SER A 128 6.32 7.32 -13.46
N ILE A 129 5.84 6.18 -12.95
CA ILE A 129 4.49 5.67 -13.21
C ILE A 129 3.47 6.35 -12.27
N ASP A 130 3.85 6.55 -11.01
CA ASP A 130 3.04 7.25 -10.00
C ASP A 130 3.91 8.27 -9.26
N SER A 131 3.81 9.53 -9.66
CA SER A 131 4.58 10.63 -9.06
C SER A 131 4.20 10.90 -7.60
N GLY A 132 3.00 10.49 -7.17
CA GLY A 132 2.55 10.58 -5.78
C GLY A 132 3.11 9.49 -4.88
N PHE A 133 3.64 8.40 -5.45
CA PHE A 133 4.14 7.25 -4.69
C PHE A 133 5.33 7.61 -3.79
N GLU A 134 6.28 8.41 -4.28
CA GLU A 134 7.43 8.82 -3.49
C GLU A 134 7.00 9.67 -2.28
N ALA A 135 6.06 10.61 -2.48
CA ALA A 135 5.51 11.41 -1.39
C ALA A 135 4.81 10.54 -0.33
N PHE A 136 4.10 9.49 -0.76
CA PHE A 136 3.49 8.52 0.14
C PHE A 136 4.53 7.75 0.97
N VAL A 137 5.60 7.24 0.33
CA VAL A 137 6.71 6.57 1.04
C VAL A 137 7.39 7.51 2.03
N GLN A 138 7.68 8.76 1.62
CA GLN A 138 8.35 9.75 2.46
C GLN A 138 7.51 10.17 3.67
N ASN A 139 6.19 10.28 3.51
CA ASN A 139 5.32 10.58 4.64
C ASN A 139 5.38 9.49 5.73
N GLN A 140 5.39 8.21 5.32
CA GLN A 140 5.51 7.08 6.24
C GLN A 140 6.89 7.00 6.88
N ALA A 141 7.94 7.24 6.08
CA ALA A 141 9.33 7.34 6.55
C ALA A 141 9.50 8.42 7.63
N ARG A 142 8.90 9.60 7.44
CA ARG A 142 8.93 10.70 8.42
C ARG A 142 8.29 10.30 9.76
N PHE A 143 7.12 9.66 9.73
CA PHE A 143 6.47 9.16 10.95
C PHE A 143 7.31 8.08 11.65
N ALA A 144 7.97 7.21 10.87
CA ALA A 144 8.87 6.20 11.42
C ALA A 144 10.11 6.81 12.07
N THR A 145 10.69 7.86 11.51
CA THR A 145 11.80 8.59 12.14
C THR A 145 11.40 9.19 13.49
N GLN A 146 10.25 9.86 13.56
CA GLN A 146 9.73 10.38 14.83
C GLN A 146 9.45 9.26 15.83
N PHE A 147 8.91 8.14 15.35
CA PHE A 147 8.67 6.97 16.18
C PHE A 147 9.97 6.37 16.73
N ALA A 148 11.05 6.33 15.94
CA ALA A 148 12.34 5.80 16.37
C ALA A 148 12.94 6.66 17.50
N GLN A 149 12.81 7.98 17.40
CA GLN A 149 13.22 8.90 18.45
C GLN A 149 12.40 8.71 19.73
N GLN A 150 11.08 8.53 19.61
CA GLN A 150 10.21 8.27 20.77
C GLN A 150 10.50 6.91 21.41
N TYR A 151 10.82 5.89 20.61
CA TYR A 151 11.25 4.59 21.10
C TYR A 151 12.58 4.72 21.86
N ALA A 152 13.58 5.36 21.25
CA ALA A 152 14.91 5.51 21.82
C ALA A 152 14.96 6.34 23.11
N SER A 153 14.11 7.36 23.21
CA SER A 153 13.98 8.19 24.41
C SER A 153 13.13 7.56 25.53
N GLY A 154 12.45 6.44 25.26
CA GLY A 154 11.51 5.84 26.20
C GLY A 154 10.17 6.59 26.33
N ALA A 155 9.93 7.61 25.51
CA ALA A 155 8.71 8.43 25.53
C ALA A 155 7.42 7.61 25.27
N LEU A 156 7.53 6.41 24.71
CA LEU A 156 6.40 5.50 24.50
C LEU A 156 5.79 4.95 25.81
N LYS A 157 6.48 5.07 26.94
CA LYS A 157 5.96 4.64 28.26
C LYS A 157 4.99 5.64 28.87
N ALA A 158 4.85 6.84 28.30
CA ALA A 158 3.93 7.85 28.80
C ALA A 158 2.45 7.41 28.62
N PRO A 159 1.56 7.73 29.58
CA PRO A 159 0.13 7.43 29.47
C PRO A 159 -0.49 7.95 28.16
N GLY A 160 -1.41 7.18 27.58
CA GLY A 160 -2.10 7.52 26.34
C GLY A 160 -1.26 7.36 25.06
N ARG A 161 0.00 6.93 25.14
CA ARG A 161 0.82 6.64 23.96
C ARG A 161 0.54 5.23 23.43
N MET A 162 0.47 5.12 22.11
CA MET A 162 0.38 3.83 21.44
C MET A 162 1.70 3.05 21.61
N GLY A 163 1.60 1.82 22.10
CA GLY A 163 2.74 0.91 22.23
C GLY A 163 3.36 0.50 20.90
N VAL A 164 4.50 -0.19 20.98
CA VAL A 164 5.30 -0.54 19.80
C VAL A 164 4.55 -1.45 18.83
N GLY A 165 3.88 -2.50 19.34
CA GLY A 165 3.15 -3.47 18.52
C GLY A 165 2.06 -2.82 17.66
N PRO A 166 1.05 -2.16 18.25
CA PRO A 166 -0.02 -1.51 17.49
C PRO A 166 0.50 -0.46 16.50
N ARG A 167 1.51 0.34 16.89
CA ARG A 167 2.07 1.35 15.99
C ARG A 167 2.86 0.76 14.83
N SER A 168 3.61 -0.31 15.08
CA SER A 168 4.29 -1.09 14.03
C SER A 168 3.29 -1.69 13.04
N ASN A 169 2.12 -2.10 13.53
CA ASN A 169 1.06 -2.62 12.69
C ASN A 169 0.46 -1.56 11.74
N LEU A 170 0.41 -0.27 12.11
CA LEU A 170 -0.07 0.78 11.22
C LEU A 170 0.80 0.91 9.96
N TYR A 171 2.12 0.86 10.09
CA TYR A 171 3.04 0.87 8.93
C TYR A 171 2.87 -0.38 8.07
N ALA A 172 2.68 -1.53 8.70
CA ALA A 172 2.43 -2.78 8.00
C ALA A 172 1.11 -2.74 7.21
N GLN A 173 0.04 -2.18 7.78
CA GLN A 173 -1.24 -2.00 7.11
C GLN A 173 -1.16 -1.03 5.93
N ALA A 174 -0.26 -0.03 5.98
CA ALA A 174 -0.05 0.93 4.90
C ALA A 174 0.44 0.28 3.59
N LEU A 175 1.02 -0.93 3.63
CA LEU A 175 1.38 -1.68 2.42
C LEU A 175 0.15 -1.95 1.53
N LYS A 176 -1.06 -2.02 2.10
CA LYS A 176 -2.30 -2.10 1.32
C LYS A 176 -2.51 -0.87 0.44
N GLY A 177 -2.20 0.32 0.96
CA GLY A 177 -2.23 1.57 0.18
C GLY A 177 -1.26 1.50 -1.00
N ALA A 178 -0.05 0.99 -0.78
CA ALA A 178 0.95 0.86 -1.85
C ALA A 178 0.53 -0.17 -2.91
N TYR A 179 -0.10 -1.27 -2.52
CA TYR A 179 -0.72 -2.21 -3.44
C TYR A 179 -1.83 -1.56 -4.28
N ASN A 180 -2.70 -0.77 -3.65
CA ASN A 180 -3.76 -0.07 -4.38
C ASN A 180 -3.19 0.94 -5.39
N ALA A 181 -2.14 1.69 -5.00
CA ALA A 181 -1.42 2.58 -5.91
C ALA A 181 -0.89 1.81 -7.14
N GLY A 182 -0.21 0.68 -6.89
CA GLY A 182 0.26 -0.19 -7.96
C GLY A 182 -0.86 -0.72 -8.86
N ALA A 183 -2.00 -1.10 -8.30
CA ALA A 183 -3.15 -1.59 -9.05
C ALA A 183 -3.78 -0.49 -9.94
N VAL A 184 -3.86 0.74 -9.45
CA VAL A 184 -4.31 1.90 -10.24
C VAL A 184 -3.33 2.23 -11.37
N ALA A 185 -2.03 2.19 -11.07
CA ALA A 185 -0.95 2.37 -12.02
C ALA A 185 -0.92 1.30 -13.12
N GLY A 186 -1.27 0.05 -12.81
CA GLY A 186 -1.27 -1.06 -13.76
C GLY A 186 -2.47 -1.10 -14.71
N GLY A 187 -3.54 -0.36 -14.40
CA GLY A 187 -4.74 -0.28 -15.23
C GLY A 187 -4.52 0.40 -16.60
N PRO A 188 -5.41 0.20 -17.57
CA PRO A 188 -5.40 0.96 -18.82
C PRO A 188 -5.69 2.45 -18.57
N GLU A 189 -5.29 3.31 -19.50
CA GLU A 189 -5.65 4.72 -19.47
C GLU A 189 -7.17 4.91 -19.60
N GLY A 190 -7.72 5.93 -18.93
CA GLY A 190 -9.16 6.21 -18.94
C GLY A 190 -10.01 5.22 -18.12
N GLU A 191 -9.40 4.23 -17.47
CA GLU A 191 -10.13 3.29 -16.64
C GLU A 191 -10.91 3.99 -15.52
N ARG A 192 -12.17 3.58 -15.36
CA ARG A 192 -13.04 4.08 -14.30
C ARG A 192 -12.83 3.25 -13.04
N ILE A 193 -12.64 3.94 -11.91
CA ILE A 193 -12.32 3.36 -10.62
C ILE A 193 -13.43 3.73 -9.65
N GLN A 194 -14.18 2.75 -9.15
CA GLN A 194 -15.13 2.96 -8.07
C GLN A 194 -14.49 2.65 -6.73
N TRP A 195 -14.56 3.61 -5.82
CA TRP A 195 -14.25 3.40 -4.41
C TRP A 195 -15.44 2.70 -3.74
N LYS A 196 -15.21 1.53 -3.13
CA LYS A 196 -16.25 0.74 -2.47
C LYS A 196 -15.93 0.56 -0.99
N LEU A 197 -16.97 0.71 -0.17
CA LEU A 197 -16.92 0.43 1.26
C LEU A 197 -16.83 -1.09 1.50
N GLY A 198 -16.03 -1.48 2.49
CA GLY A 198 -15.97 -2.86 3.00
C GLY A 198 -16.85 -3.02 4.25
N ALA A 199 -16.94 -4.25 4.76
CA ALA A 199 -17.69 -4.57 5.98
C ALA A 199 -16.88 -4.25 7.24
N CYS A 200 -16.76 -2.96 7.58
CA CYS A 200 -16.23 -2.47 8.85
C CYS A 200 -16.67 -1.02 9.11
N ASP A 201 -16.28 -0.46 10.25
CA ASP A 201 -16.54 0.95 10.56
C ASP A 201 -15.75 1.88 9.62
N HIS A 202 -16.42 2.94 9.17
CA HIS A 202 -15.87 3.92 8.25
C HIS A 202 -15.81 5.30 8.90
N CYS A 203 -14.74 6.02 8.64
CA CYS A 203 -14.66 7.45 8.95
C CYS A 203 -15.50 8.26 7.95
N PRO A 204 -15.84 9.53 8.27
CA PRO A 204 -16.68 10.37 7.40
C PRO A 204 -16.17 10.56 5.97
N ASP A 205 -14.85 10.48 5.75
CA ASP A 205 -14.25 10.65 4.41
C ASP A 205 -14.59 9.47 3.48
N CYS A 206 -14.78 8.27 4.02
CA CYS A 206 -14.93 7.06 3.19
C CYS A 206 -16.27 7.01 2.44
N PRO A 207 -17.44 7.29 3.06
CA PRO A 207 -18.69 7.43 2.31
C PRO A 207 -18.64 8.54 1.27
N LEU A 208 -17.99 9.67 1.56
CA LEU A 208 -17.81 10.76 0.60
C LEU A 208 -17.00 10.32 -0.61
N LEU A 209 -15.87 9.63 -0.39
CA LEU A 209 -15.06 9.06 -1.46
C LEU A 209 -15.81 8.00 -2.27
N ALA A 210 -16.64 7.18 -1.63
CA ALA A 210 -17.45 6.19 -2.31
C ALA A 210 -18.54 6.83 -3.20
N ALA A 211 -19.16 7.92 -2.72
CA ALA A 211 -20.23 8.62 -3.42
C ALA A 211 -19.74 9.52 -4.58
N SER A 212 -18.52 10.06 -4.49
CA SER A 212 -17.99 11.02 -5.49
C SER A 212 -17.36 10.35 -6.72
N GLY A 213 -17.32 9.02 -6.76
CA GLY A 213 -16.83 8.27 -7.91
C GLY A 213 -17.83 8.20 -9.07
N PRO A 214 -17.44 7.61 -10.22
CA PRO A 214 -16.17 6.94 -10.44
C PRO A 214 -15.02 7.91 -10.76
N TYR A 215 -13.83 7.53 -10.30
CA TYR A 215 -12.59 8.24 -10.56
C TYR A 215 -11.87 7.68 -11.78
N THR A 216 -10.83 8.37 -12.20
CA THR A 216 -9.77 7.86 -13.08
C THR A 216 -8.47 7.79 -12.28
N ARG A 217 -7.38 7.30 -12.88
CA ARG A 217 -6.04 7.39 -12.27
C ARG A 217 -5.69 8.81 -11.83
N ASN A 218 -6.08 9.82 -12.61
CA ASN A 218 -5.69 11.20 -12.40
C ASN A 218 -6.63 11.96 -11.44
N THR A 219 -7.87 11.49 -11.27
CA THR A 219 -8.87 12.14 -10.40
C THR A 219 -9.07 11.44 -9.07
N LEU A 220 -8.45 10.27 -8.86
CA LEU A 220 -8.53 9.55 -7.59
C LEU A 220 -7.68 10.27 -6.53
N PRO A 221 -8.28 10.84 -5.46
CA PRO A 221 -7.56 11.73 -4.54
C PRO A 221 -6.58 10.99 -3.61
N THR A 222 -6.84 9.72 -3.33
CA THR A 222 -6.01 8.87 -2.46
C THR A 222 -6.29 7.39 -2.70
N TYR A 223 -5.64 6.49 -1.95
CA TYR A 223 -5.86 5.05 -2.03
C TYR A 223 -6.35 4.48 -0.69
N PRO A 224 -7.20 3.43 -0.69
CA PRO A 224 -7.55 2.73 0.53
C PRO A 224 -6.31 2.23 1.29
N GLY A 225 -6.14 2.67 2.53
CA GLY A 225 -4.98 2.32 3.36
C GLY A 225 -3.74 3.20 3.16
N ALA A 226 -3.81 4.28 2.39
CA ALA A 226 -2.68 5.20 2.19
C ALA A 226 -2.44 6.18 3.36
N GLY A 227 -3.30 6.22 4.37
CA GLY A 227 -3.10 7.08 5.53
C GLY A 227 -3.59 8.52 5.38
N GLN A 228 -4.20 8.90 4.24
CA GLN A 228 -4.62 10.28 3.97
C GLN A 228 -6.09 10.58 4.36
N THR A 229 -6.86 9.57 4.76
CA THR A 229 -8.20 9.75 5.33
C THR A 229 -8.13 9.75 6.85
N LYS A 230 -9.20 10.18 7.53
CA LYS A 230 -9.36 10.06 8.99
C LYS A 230 -9.24 8.63 9.52
N CYS A 231 -9.49 7.63 8.67
CA CYS A 231 -9.29 6.22 8.98
C CYS A 231 -7.80 5.81 9.01
N ALA A 232 -6.90 6.72 8.61
CA ALA A 232 -5.50 6.47 8.38
C ALA A 232 -5.27 5.22 7.50
N THR A 233 -4.62 4.19 8.03
CA THR A 233 -4.29 2.95 7.31
C THR A 233 -5.32 1.83 7.54
N ASN A 234 -6.33 2.07 8.38
CA ASN A 234 -7.27 1.04 8.84
C ASN A 234 -8.58 0.94 8.04
N CYS A 235 -8.83 1.77 7.00
CA CYS A 235 -10.09 1.62 6.24
C CYS A 235 -10.16 0.24 5.55
N CYS A 236 -11.30 -0.46 5.59
CA CYS A 236 -11.55 -1.68 4.82
C CYS A 236 -12.10 -1.42 3.40
N CYS A 237 -12.01 -0.18 2.94
CA CYS A 237 -12.33 0.26 1.60
C CYS A 237 -11.50 -0.52 0.56
N HIS A 238 -12.05 -0.67 -0.64
CA HIS A 238 -11.38 -1.28 -1.78
C HIS A 238 -11.74 -0.58 -3.09
N LEU A 239 -10.92 -0.79 -4.11
CA LEU A 239 -11.16 -0.26 -5.45
C LEU A 239 -11.81 -1.36 -6.31
N VAL A 240 -12.75 -0.95 -7.16
CA VAL A 240 -13.32 -1.75 -8.24
C VAL A 240 -13.02 -1.05 -9.54
N PHE A 241 -12.37 -1.76 -10.45
CA PHE A 241 -11.99 -1.27 -11.77
C PHE A 241 -13.08 -1.66 -12.76
N ILE A 242 -13.62 -0.68 -13.47
CA ILE A 242 -14.64 -0.86 -14.49
C ILE A 242 -13.95 -0.62 -15.83
N GLY A 243 -13.71 -1.71 -16.56
CA GLY A 243 -13.17 -1.62 -17.91
C GLY A 243 -14.08 -0.76 -18.78
N GLY A 244 -13.56 0.37 -19.27
CA GLY A 244 -14.17 1.02 -20.42
C GLY A 244 -14.09 0.05 -21.59
N ARG A 245 -15.13 -0.01 -22.44
CA ARG A 245 -15.01 -0.74 -23.70
C ARG A 245 -13.78 -0.19 -24.42
N THR A 246 -12.79 -1.04 -24.71
CA THR A 246 -11.64 -0.68 -25.56
C THR A 246 -12.18 -0.07 -26.85
N GLY A 247 -12.10 1.26 -26.98
CA GLY A 247 -12.62 2.01 -28.13
C GLY A 247 -13.61 3.12 -27.81
N GLU A 248 -14.18 3.18 -26.61
CA GLU A 248 -14.94 4.36 -26.19
C GLU A 248 -13.94 5.46 -25.82
N ARG A 249 -13.60 6.28 -26.82
CA ARG A 249 -12.77 7.47 -26.66
C ARG A 249 -13.50 8.40 -25.70
N LEU A 250 -13.18 8.28 -24.41
CA LEU A 250 -13.66 9.24 -23.41
C LEU A 250 -13.21 10.61 -23.90
N ALA A 251 -14.18 11.47 -24.22
CA ALA A 251 -13.89 12.86 -24.49
C ALA A 251 -13.02 13.39 -23.33
N PRO A 252 -11.96 14.17 -23.61
CA PRO A 252 -11.07 14.66 -22.57
C PRO A 252 -11.92 15.31 -21.48
N ALA A 253 -11.65 14.94 -20.23
CA ALA A 253 -12.36 15.39 -19.05
C ALA A 253 -12.09 16.88 -18.72
N GLY A 254 -12.09 17.73 -19.76
CA GLY A 254 -12.13 19.19 -19.72
C GLY A 254 -13.51 19.76 -20.08
N ALA A 255 -14.48 18.94 -20.48
CA ALA A 255 -15.89 19.35 -20.51
C ALA A 255 -16.48 19.25 -19.09
N VAL A 256 -15.97 20.06 -18.17
CA VAL A 256 -16.82 20.61 -17.11
C VAL A 256 -17.75 21.60 -17.80
N ASP A 257 -18.76 21.11 -18.51
CA ASP A 257 -19.90 21.92 -18.87
C ASP A 257 -20.59 22.30 -17.56
N ASN A 258 -20.29 23.50 -17.08
CA ASN A 258 -21.19 24.43 -16.41
C ASN A 258 -22.31 23.77 -15.59
N PHE A 259 -21.96 23.11 -14.49
CA PHE A 259 -22.94 22.89 -13.43
C PHE A 259 -23.02 24.15 -12.57
N VAL A 260 -24.14 24.84 -12.75
CA VAL A 260 -24.67 25.96 -11.95
C VAL A 260 -24.11 27.34 -12.31
N GLU A 261 -24.73 27.98 -13.31
CA GLU A 261 -24.99 29.42 -13.17
C GLU A 261 -26.00 29.58 -12.02
N PRO A 262 -25.68 30.26 -10.92
CA PRO A 262 -26.68 30.60 -9.93
C PRO A 262 -27.59 31.67 -10.53
N THR A 263 -28.81 31.27 -10.90
CA THR A 263 -29.89 32.21 -11.19
C THR A 263 -30.32 32.84 -9.87
N PHE A 264 -29.64 33.92 -9.49
CA PHE A 264 -30.19 34.85 -8.50
C PHE A 264 -31.26 35.69 -9.20
N PRO A 265 -32.50 35.74 -8.70
CA PRO A 265 -33.49 36.68 -9.21
C PRO A 265 -33.03 38.12 -8.92
N PRO A 266 -33.30 39.08 -9.82
CA PRO A 266 -33.03 40.49 -9.56
C PRO A 266 -33.87 40.98 -8.37
N VAL A 267 -33.24 41.82 -7.53
CA VAL A 267 -33.84 42.54 -6.40
C VAL A 267 -34.59 43.76 -6.90
#